data_AF-A0A672K1K1-F1
#
_entry.id   AF-A0A672K1K1-F1
#
_cell.length_a   1.000
_cell.length_b   1.000
_cell.length_c   1.000
_cell.angle_alpha   90.00
_cell.angle_beta   90.00
_cell.angle_gamma   90.00
#
_symmetry.space_group_name_H-M   'P 1'
#
loop_
_entity.id
_entity.type
_entity.pdbx_description
1 polymer ?
#
loop_
_entity_poly.entity_id
_entity_poly.type
_entity_poly.pdbx_seq_one_letter_code
_entity_poly.pdbx_strand_id
1 'polypeptide(L)'
;MGLCKSYFPFLLISKWDLVCDNKGLNKAVTSIFFVGVMFGAAFFGGMSDRFGRKPMLLVSCISGMAFALASIFSSSFIMFAVLRFFSGFTITGIAIVSTVLNVEWVDIKHRRLVCIIDSMAWSVGSTSLSLIAFCIRDWRWLTVAVTSPLLLSTVLWW
;
A
#
# COMPACT_ATOMS: atom_id res chain seq x y z
N MET A 1 -7.94 -32.97 -6.81
CA MET A 1 -7.07 -31.90 -7.35
C MET A 1 -7.82 -30.81 -8.15
N GLY A 2 -9.04 -31.04 -8.65
CA GLY A 2 -9.77 -30.05 -9.48
C GLY A 2 -10.69 -29.05 -8.76
N LEU A 3 -10.80 -29.07 -7.42
CA LEU A 3 -11.83 -28.30 -6.70
C LEU A 3 -11.45 -26.85 -6.36
N CYS A 4 -10.16 -26.49 -6.35
CA CYS A 4 -9.74 -25.12 -5.99
C CYS A 4 -9.94 -24.11 -7.14
N LYS A 5 -9.89 -24.57 -8.39
CA LYS A 5 -9.99 -23.75 -9.60
C LYS A 5 -11.39 -23.15 -9.81
N SER A 6 -12.45 -23.83 -9.36
CA SER A 6 -13.84 -23.41 -9.59
C SER A 6 -14.36 -22.32 -8.64
N TYR A 7 -13.75 -22.12 -7.46
CA TYR A 7 -14.27 -21.14 -6.47
C TYR A 7 -13.78 -19.71 -6.71
N PHE A 8 -12.63 -19.52 -7.36
CA PHE A 8 -12.00 -18.20 -7.54
C PHE A 8 -11.32 -18.04 -8.92
N PRO A 9 -12.07 -17.93 -10.02
CA PRO A 9 -11.49 -17.71 -11.35
C PRO A 9 -10.87 -16.30 -11.53
N PHE A 10 -11.25 -15.32 -10.71
CA PHE A 10 -10.87 -13.91 -10.87
C PHE A 10 -9.77 -13.39 -9.92
N LEU A 11 -9.34 -14.20 -8.95
CA LEU A 11 -8.30 -13.79 -7.99
C LEU A 11 -6.91 -13.91 -8.61
N LEU A 12 -6.03 -12.93 -8.32
CA LEU A 12 -4.60 -12.89 -8.73
C LEU A 12 -3.86 -14.22 -8.40
N ILE A 13 -4.31 -14.89 -7.34
CA ILE A 13 -3.81 -16.16 -6.80
C ILE A 13 -4.15 -17.37 -7.72
N SER A 14 -5.21 -17.26 -8.52
CA SER A 14 -5.67 -18.29 -9.48
C SER A 14 -4.92 -18.25 -10.81
N LYS A 15 -4.49 -17.07 -11.26
CA LYS A 15 -3.66 -16.93 -12.48
C LYS A 15 -2.28 -17.56 -12.36
N TRP A 16 -1.79 -17.73 -11.13
CA TRP A 16 -0.45 -18.25 -10.85
C TRP A 16 -0.47 -19.55 -10.03
N ASP A 17 -1.56 -20.35 -10.09
CA ASP A 17 -1.68 -21.67 -9.43
C ASP A 17 -1.12 -21.74 -7.98
N LEU A 18 -1.27 -20.64 -7.23
CA LEU A 18 -0.48 -20.40 -6.00
C LEU A 18 -1.10 -21.05 -4.75
N VAL A 19 -2.28 -21.67 -4.87
CA VAL A 19 -3.03 -22.23 -3.72
C VAL A 19 -2.65 -23.69 -3.43
N CYS A 20 -2.41 -24.50 -4.46
CA CYS A 20 -2.30 -25.94 -4.29
C CYS A 20 -0.86 -26.45 -4.11
N ASP A 21 0.18 -25.76 -4.62
CA ASP A 21 1.55 -26.30 -4.63
C ASP A 21 2.59 -25.50 -3.83
N ASN A 22 2.38 -24.24 -3.42
CA ASN A 22 3.46 -23.47 -2.78
C ASN A 22 3.04 -22.40 -1.76
N LYS A 23 2.84 -22.82 -0.50
CA LYS A 23 2.74 -21.92 0.67
C LYS A 23 3.97 -21.01 0.85
N GLY A 24 5.11 -21.35 0.25
CA GLY A 24 6.36 -20.58 0.33
C GLY A 24 6.33 -19.26 -0.44
N LEU A 25 5.66 -19.21 -1.60
CA LEU A 25 5.65 -18.01 -2.47
C LEU A 25 4.89 -16.84 -1.85
N ASN A 26 3.75 -17.09 -1.20
CA ASN A 26 3.03 -16.04 -0.46
C ASN A 26 3.87 -15.46 0.69
N LYS A 27 4.59 -16.31 1.42
CA LYS A 27 5.51 -15.86 2.48
C LYS A 27 6.64 -15.01 1.91
N ALA A 28 7.17 -15.39 0.74
CA ALA A 28 8.22 -14.64 0.05
C ALA A 28 7.73 -13.25 -0.41
N VAL A 29 6.51 -13.13 -0.94
CA VAL A 29 5.96 -11.81 -1.33
C VAL A 29 5.76 -10.92 -0.11
N THR A 30 5.26 -11.47 0.99
CA THR A 30 5.10 -10.72 2.24
C THR A 30 6.44 -10.28 2.83
N SER A 31 7.46 -11.15 2.81
CA SER A 31 8.79 -10.76 3.29
C SER A 31 9.39 -9.66 2.41
N ILE A 32 9.32 -9.78 1.08
CA ILE A 32 9.78 -8.74 0.15
C ILE A 32 9.07 -7.40 0.40
N PHE A 33 7.77 -7.43 0.68
CA PHE A 33 7.01 -6.25 1.06
C PHE A 33 7.58 -5.61 2.35
N PHE A 34 7.83 -6.40 3.40
CA PHE A 34 8.43 -5.89 4.63
C PHE A 34 9.87 -5.39 4.45
N VAL A 35 10.66 -5.99 3.57
CA VAL A 35 11.98 -5.47 3.22
C VAL A 35 11.82 -4.09 2.57
N GLY A 36 10.87 -3.93 1.64
CA GLY A 36 10.52 -2.63 1.05
C GLY A 36 10.11 -1.59 2.10
N VAL A 37 9.29 -1.98 3.07
CA VAL A 37 8.88 -1.15 4.23
C VAL A 37 10.09 -0.68 5.05
N MET A 38 11.05 -1.57 5.34
CA MET A 38 12.25 -1.23 6.11
C MET A 38 13.12 -0.19 5.37
N PHE A 39 13.37 -0.41 4.08
CA PHE A 39 14.13 0.54 3.26
C PHE A 39 13.38 1.87 3.08
N GLY A 40 12.05 1.81 2.90
CA GLY A 40 11.20 2.99 2.80
C GLY A 40 11.26 3.84 4.04
N ALA A 41 11.18 3.24 5.22
CA ALA A 41 11.27 3.95 6.48
C ALA A 41 12.60 4.71 6.66
N ALA A 42 13.73 4.05 6.37
CA ALA A 42 15.04 4.68 6.47
C ALA A 42 15.22 5.83 5.45
N PHE A 43 14.78 5.62 4.22
CA PHE A 43 14.94 6.59 3.13
C PHE A 43 14.03 7.81 3.31
N PHE A 44 12.73 7.58 3.49
CA PHE A 44 11.76 8.66 3.65
C PHE A 44 11.93 9.42 4.96
N GLY A 45 12.34 8.74 6.04
CA GLY A 45 12.67 9.41 7.29
C GLY A 45 13.78 10.44 7.11
N GLY A 46 14.93 10.02 6.56
CA GLY A 46 16.08 10.92 6.38
C GLY A 46 15.88 11.99 5.31
N MET A 47 15.15 11.70 4.23
CA MET A 47 14.90 12.68 3.17
C MET A 47 13.82 13.69 3.53
N SER A 48 12.78 13.28 4.26
CA SER A 48 11.68 14.18 4.68
C SER A 48 12.20 15.36 5.51
N ASP A 49 13.22 15.13 6.32
CA ASP A 49 13.82 16.17 7.15
C ASP A 49 14.70 17.16 6.36
N ARG A 50 15.19 16.78 5.16
CA ARG A 50 16.09 17.63 4.34
C ARG A 50 15.40 18.36 3.19
N PHE A 51 14.49 17.68 2.48
CA PHE A 51 13.86 18.20 1.25
C PHE A 51 12.52 18.92 1.50
N GLY A 52 12.05 18.93 2.74
CA GLY A 52 10.75 19.47 3.12
C GLY A 52 9.63 18.44 3.03
N ARG A 53 8.70 18.51 3.98
CA ARG A 53 7.68 17.47 4.22
C ARG A 53 6.60 17.41 3.13
N LYS A 54 6.17 18.56 2.61
CA LYS A 54 5.15 18.63 1.54
C LYS A 54 5.58 17.97 0.22
N PRO A 55 6.71 18.33 -0.41
CA PRO A 55 7.12 17.72 -1.68
C PRO A 55 7.43 16.23 -1.53
N MET A 56 7.96 15.79 -0.38
CA MET A 56 8.25 14.38 -0.14
C MET A 56 6.97 13.53 -0.08
N LEU A 57 5.88 14.06 0.49
CA LEU A 57 4.57 13.41 0.52
C LEU A 57 3.99 13.25 -0.89
N LEU A 58 4.15 14.27 -1.73
CA LEU A 58 3.69 14.23 -3.13
C LEU A 58 4.47 13.23 -3.96
N VAL A 59 5.79 13.20 -3.85
CA VAL A 59 6.64 12.25 -4.57
C VAL A 59 6.30 10.81 -4.16
N SER A 60 6.12 10.54 -2.86
CA SER A 60 5.73 9.22 -2.38
C SER A 60 4.33 8.79 -2.84
N CYS A 61 3.38 9.72 -2.92
CA CYS A 61 2.03 9.41 -3.39
C CYS A 61 1.99 9.15 -4.91
N ILE A 62 2.64 10.01 -5.70
CA ILE A 62 2.72 9.85 -7.17
C ILE A 62 3.44 8.54 -7.52
N SER A 63 4.57 8.26 -6.87
CA SER A 63 5.29 7.00 -7.09
C SER A 63 4.47 5.80 -6.65
N GLY A 64 3.79 5.87 -5.50
CA GLY A 64 2.90 4.80 -5.02
C GLY A 64 1.77 4.49 -6.00
N MET A 65 1.14 5.51 -6.58
CA MET A 65 0.14 5.34 -7.63
C MET A 65 0.72 4.74 -8.90
N ALA A 66 1.88 5.20 -9.35
CA ALA A 66 2.54 4.66 -10.54
C ALA A 66 2.84 3.16 -10.37
N PHE A 67 3.33 2.74 -9.20
CA PHE A 67 3.58 1.33 -8.90
C PHE A 67 2.29 0.51 -8.78
N ALA A 68 1.22 1.08 -8.21
CA ALA A 68 -0.08 0.43 -8.15
C ALA A 68 -0.69 0.21 -9.55
N LEU A 69 -0.63 1.21 -10.43
CA LEU A 69 -1.07 1.09 -11.82
C LEU A 69 -0.18 0.12 -12.61
N ALA A 70 1.14 0.17 -12.41
CA ALA A 70 2.06 -0.78 -13.04
C ALA A 70 1.77 -2.23 -12.61
N SER A 71 1.27 -2.44 -11.39
CA SER A 71 0.87 -3.77 -10.89
C SER A 71 -0.27 -4.37 -11.71
N ILE A 72 -1.18 -3.55 -12.26
CA ILE A 72 -2.30 -3.97 -13.12
C ILE A 72 -1.81 -4.59 -14.44
N PHE A 73 -0.65 -4.14 -14.93
CA PHE A 73 -0.03 -4.63 -16.16
C PHE A 73 0.95 -5.79 -15.93
N SER A 74 1.23 -6.15 -14.68
CA SER A 74 2.20 -7.21 -14.39
C SER A 74 1.71 -8.58 -14.88
N SER A 75 2.47 -9.16 -15.82
CA SER A 75 2.23 -10.50 -16.37
C SER A 75 3.32 -11.51 -15.98
N SER A 76 4.30 -11.10 -15.15
CA SER A 76 5.39 -11.95 -14.65
C SER A 76 5.50 -11.89 -13.12
N PHE A 77 5.78 -13.03 -12.49
CA PHE A 77 5.96 -13.14 -11.03
C PHE A 77 7.08 -12.23 -10.51
N ILE A 78 8.20 -12.13 -11.24
CA ILE A 78 9.33 -11.26 -10.85
C ILE A 78 8.90 -9.80 -10.87
N MET A 79 8.17 -9.38 -11.90
CA MET A 79 7.65 -8.01 -12.00
C MET A 79 6.68 -7.72 -10.85
N PHE A 80 5.81 -8.66 -10.51
CA PHE A 80 4.91 -8.52 -9.36
C PHE A 80 5.65 -8.40 -8.03
N ALA A 81 6.70 -9.21 -7.82
CA ALA A 81 7.52 -9.15 -6.61
C ALA A 81 8.26 -7.81 -6.46
N VAL A 82 8.85 -7.31 -7.54
CA VAL A 82 9.51 -5.99 -7.57
C VAL A 82 8.50 -4.87 -7.29
N LEU A 83 7.33 -4.90 -7.91
CA LEU A 83 6.27 -3.92 -7.66
C LEU A 83 5.77 -3.97 -6.22
N ARG A 84 5.73 -5.15 -5.60
CA ARG A 84 5.40 -5.29 -4.17
C ARG A 84 6.43 -4.67 -3.25
N PHE A 85 7.73 -4.84 -3.54
CA PHE A 85 8.81 -4.15 -2.84
C PHE A 85 8.61 -2.63 -2.89
N PHE A 86 8.41 -2.09 -4.10
CA PHE A 86 8.19 -0.65 -4.28
C PHE A 86 6.89 -0.16 -3.62
N SER A 87 5.82 -0.95 -3.64
CA SER A 87 4.58 -0.59 -2.92
C SER A 87 4.80 -0.46 -1.41
N GLY A 88 5.60 -1.36 -0.82
CA GLY A 88 5.95 -1.31 0.60
C GLY A 88 6.80 -0.10 0.94
N PHE A 89 7.75 0.21 0.06
CA PHE A 89 8.61 1.39 0.13
C PHE A 89 7.81 2.70 0.08
N THR A 90 6.86 2.83 -0.85
CA THR A 90 6.04 4.05 -0.97
C THR A 90 5.00 4.16 0.13
N ILE A 91 4.35 3.05 0.53
CA ILE A 91 3.34 3.05 1.62
C ILE A 91 3.95 3.55 2.93
N THR A 92 5.15 3.08 3.28
CA THR A 92 5.85 3.55 4.47
C THR A 92 6.23 5.01 4.38
N GLY A 93 6.68 5.47 3.20
CA GLY A 93 6.95 6.89 2.97
C GLY A 93 5.73 7.76 3.21
N ILE A 94 4.57 7.39 2.65
CA ILE A 94 3.31 8.14 2.84
C ILE A 94 2.93 8.14 4.33
N ALA A 95 2.98 6.99 5.01
CA ALA A 95 2.61 6.88 6.42
C ALA A 95 3.51 7.73 7.33
N ILE A 96 4.83 7.66 7.17
CA ILE A 96 5.78 8.41 7.99
C ILE A 96 5.65 9.92 7.74
N VAL A 97 5.65 10.35 6.48
CA VAL A 97 5.59 11.78 6.16
C VAL A 97 4.23 12.37 6.57
N SER A 98 3.12 11.63 6.38
CA SER A 98 1.78 12.06 6.80
C SER A 98 1.66 12.18 8.33
N THR A 99 2.08 11.17 9.08
CA THR A 99 2.00 11.19 10.55
C THR A 99 2.84 12.32 11.14
N VAL A 100 4.05 12.50 10.63
CA VAL A 100 4.98 13.55 11.05
C VAL A 100 4.41 14.95 10.73
N LEU A 101 3.80 15.13 9.56
CA LEU A 101 3.13 16.37 9.19
C LEU A 101 1.96 16.65 10.13
N ASN A 102 1.05 15.69 10.35
CA ASN A 102 -0.09 15.83 11.25
C ASN A 102 0.32 16.26 12.68
N VAL A 103 1.43 15.73 13.19
CA VAL A 103 1.95 16.09 14.53
C VAL A 103 2.56 17.51 14.55
N GLU A 104 3.04 18.01 13.42
CA GLU A 104 3.61 19.36 13.29
C GLU A 104 2.53 20.45 13.25
N TRP A 105 1.39 20.18 12.60
CA TRP A 105 0.25 21.11 12.56
C TRP A 105 -0.46 21.28 13.90
N VAL A 106 -0.23 20.38 14.85
CA VAL A 106 -1.00 20.31 16.09
C VAL A 106 -0.15 20.67 17.30
N ASP A 107 -0.76 21.47 18.19
CA ASP A 107 -0.16 21.89 19.45
C ASP A 107 0.26 20.69 20.32
N ILE A 108 1.34 20.86 21.09
CA ILE A 108 2.00 19.81 21.89
C ILE A 108 1.01 19.05 22.79
N LYS A 109 -0.02 19.72 23.28
CA LYS A 109 -1.05 19.11 24.15
C LYS A 109 -1.91 18.06 23.43
N HIS A 110 -2.13 18.19 22.13
CA HIS A 110 -3.06 17.35 21.37
C HIS A 110 -2.37 16.29 20.50
N ARG A 111 -1.03 16.27 20.44
CA ARG A 111 -0.26 15.30 19.63
C ARG A 111 -0.63 13.84 19.90
N ARG A 112 -0.87 13.49 21.17
CA ARG A 112 -1.30 12.13 21.55
C ARG A 112 -2.65 11.74 20.92
N LEU A 113 -3.61 12.66 20.90
CA LEU A 113 -4.92 12.41 20.29
C LEU A 113 -4.80 12.22 18.78
N VAL A 114 -3.97 13.01 18.12
CA VAL A 114 -3.72 12.89 16.67
C VAL A 114 -3.15 11.52 16.31
N CYS A 115 -2.15 11.02 17.05
CA CYS A 115 -1.59 9.69 16.80
C CYS A 115 -2.63 8.56 17.02
N ILE A 116 -3.53 8.73 18.00
CA ILE A 116 -4.63 7.77 18.23
C ILE A 116 -5.60 7.80 17.05
N ILE A 117 -6.02 8.99 16.60
CA ILE A 117 -6.93 9.16 15.47
C ILE A 117 -6.32 8.56 14.19
N ASP A 118 -5.03 8.78 13.94
CA ASP A 118 -4.31 8.21 12.80
C ASP A 118 -4.30 6.67 12.83
N SER A 119 -4.03 6.08 14.01
CA SER A 119 -4.08 4.62 14.21
C SER A 119 -5.48 4.04 14.01
N MET A 120 -6.51 4.78 14.44
CA MET A 120 -7.91 4.40 14.23
C MET A 120 -8.28 4.49 12.76
N ALA A 121 -7.86 5.56 12.06
CA ALA A 121 -8.06 5.74 10.64
C ALA A 121 -7.43 4.59 9.83
N TRP A 122 -6.21 4.16 10.18
CA TRP A 122 -5.57 2.99 9.57
C TRP A 122 -6.38 1.71 9.77
N SER A 123 -6.88 1.48 10.98
CA SER A 123 -7.71 0.30 11.31
C SER A 123 -9.02 0.29 10.54
N VAL A 124 -9.70 1.44 10.46
CA VAL A 124 -10.93 1.60 9.67
C VAL A 124 -10.64 1.41 8.18
N GLY A 125 -9.55 1.97 7.67
CA GLY A 125 -9.12 1.82 6.28
C GLY A 125 -8.83 0.37 5.89
N SER A 126 -8.11 -0.37 6.73
CA SER A 126 -7.82 -1.80 6.46
C SER A 126 -9.07 -2.69 6.52
N THR A 127 -10.00 -2.38 7.43
CA THR A 127 -11.29 -3.10 7.55
C THR A 127 -12.19 -2.83 6.35
N SER A 128 -12.31 -1.57 5.93
CA SER A 128 -13.08 -1.19 4.74
C SER A 128 -12.47 -1.76 3.46
N LEU A 129 -11.13 -1.82 3.35
CA LEU A 129 -10.47 -2.51 2.25
C LEU A 129 -10.83 -4.00 2.19
N SER A 130 -10.90 -4.67 3.35
CA SER A 130 -11.29 -6.08 3.44
C SER A 130 -12.74 -6.31 3.01
N LEU A 131 -13.65 -5.38 3.37
CA LEU A 131 -15.04 -5.40 2.91
C LEU A 131 -15.14 -5.19 1.39
N ILE A 132 -14.40 -4.23 0.84
CA ILE A 132 -14.36 -3.98 -0.61
C ILE A 132 -13.80 -5.20 -1.35
N ALA A 133 -12.80 -5.87 -0.80
CA ALA A 133 -12.25 -7.11 -1.36
C ALA A 133 -13.23 -8.29 -1.36
N PHE A 134 -14.17 -8.31 -0.41
CA PHE A 134 -15.24 -9.30 -0.41
C PHE A 134 -16.27 -9.04 -1.52
N CYS A 135 -16.61 -7.77 -1.77
CA CYS A 135 -17.55 -7.37 -2.81
C CYS A 135 -16.96 -7.43 -4.22
N ILE A 136 -15.69 -7.04 -4.40
CA ILE A 136 -15.01 -6.96 -5.69
C ILE A 136 -13.96 -8.07 -5.75
N ARG A 137 -14.27 -9.15 -6.47
CA ARG A 137 -13.36 -10.30 -6.63
C ARG A 137 -12.26 -10.09 -7.67
N ASP A 138 -12.38 -9.06 -8.50
CA ASP A 138 -11.38 -8.69 -9.50
C ASP A 138 -10.27 -7.81 -8.90
N TRP A 139 -9.05 -8.33 -8.91
CA TRP A 139 -7.88 -7.65 -8.33
C TRP A 139 -7.52 -6.32 -9.01
N ARG A 140 -7.87 -6.15 -10.30
CA ARG A 140 -7.63 -4.91 -11.04
C ARG A 140 -8.53 -3.79 -10.56
N TRP A 141 -9.83 -4.07 -10.46
CA TRP A 141 -10.82 -3.14 -9.92
C TRP A 141 -10.56 -2.82 -8.45
N LEU A 142 -10.09 -3.81 -7.68
CA LEU A 142 -9.62 -3.59 -6.32
C LEU A 142 -8.48 -2.57 -6.27
N THR A 143 -7.45 -2.75 -7.11
CA THR A 143 -6.29 -1.85 -7.15
C THR A 143 -6.69 -0.42 -7.51
N VAL A 144 -7.59 -0.27 -8.49
CA VAL A 144 -8.14 1.05 -8.87
C VAL A 144 -8.93 1.67 -7.72
N ALA A 145 -9.77 0.90 -7.03
CA ALA A 145 -10.54 1.36 -5.88
C ALA A 145 -9.64 1.82 -4.71
N VAL A 146 -8.48 1.18 -4.49
CA VAL A 146 -7.49 1.63 -3.48
C VAL A 146 -6.77 2.90 -3.91
N THR A 147 -6.45 3.05 -5.19
CA THR A 147 -5.75 4.25 -5.69
C THR A 147 -6.63 5.49 -5.77
N SER A 148 -7.95 5.32 -5.92
CA SER A 148 -8.92 6.42 -6.04
C SER A 148 -8.93 7.39 -4.85
N PRO A 149 -9.05 6.95 -3.58
CA PRO A 149 -9.03 7.86 -2.43
C PRO A 149 -7.68 8.57 -2.24
N LEU A 150 -6.57 7.91 -2.60
CA LEU A 150 -5.23 8.52 -2.56
C LEU A 150 -5.09 9.66 -3.59
N LEU A 151 -5.64 9.45 -4.79
CA LEU A 151 -5.74 10.44 -5.86
C LEU A 151 -6.57 11.65 -5.43
N LEU A 152 -7.76 11.41 -4.90
CA LEU A 152 -8.65 12.48 -4.44
C LEU A 152 -8.00 13.29 -3.32
N SER A 153 -7.36 12.62 -2.35
CA SER A 153 -6.72 13.31 -1.23
C SER A 153 -5.51 14.14 -1.67
N THR A 154 -4.73 13.70 -2.64
CA THR A 154 -3.58 14.46 -3.17
C THR A 154 -4.01 15.65 -4.00
N VAL A 155 -5.07 15.51 -4.80
CA VAL A 155 -5.64 16.60 -5.61
C VAL A 155 -6.36 17.64 -4.75
N LEU A 156 -7.06 17.22 -3.68
CA LEU A 156 -7.75 18.13 -2.77
C LEU A 156 -6.81 18.93 -1.86
N TRP A 157 -5.61 18.41 -1.59
CA TRP A 157 -4.62 19.07 -0.72
C TRP A 157 -3.80 20.14 -1.47
N TRP A 158 -3.79 20.12 -2.80
CA TRP A 158 -3.09 21.10 -3.64
C TRP A 158 -4.06 22.17 -4.15
#